data_AF-A0A3M1MQF9-F1
#
_entry.id   AF-A0A3M1MQF9-F1
#
_cell.length_a   1.000
_cell.length_b   1.000
_cell.length_c   1.000
_cell.angle_alpha   90.00
_cell.angle_beta   90.00
_cell.angle_gamma   90.00
#
_symmetry.space_group_name_H-M   'P 1'
#
loop_
_entity.id
_entity.type
_entity.pdbx_description
1 polymer ?
#
loop_
_entity_poly.entity_id
_entity_poly.type
_entity_poly.pdbx_seq_one_letter_code
_entity_poly.pdbx_strand_id
1 'polypeptide(L)'
;MGRSAQCLGYQSRANSGYGAGYLANLPAHSVGYIEHRYLEPRRCVGRRDTRGHCVERCGVVYPAASKYGGLMLWLGAFFLVVWGGAVWFLRFYRVWLLYYLVGVVGMAYALVWVARGVFDIEPSLAYSTAWTVHSITNYIGIPTRIFERAPDVLLVLVVVQRVGETMGWTMLKIGVESSGLLELCVLVSLVWFYPGWSLSRRVGSVVFGVAASWFANVLRLLLIVVLLHTFGKNALVLAHTYAGKIFFFFLTIGLYWVLVTLPVLRDLSMKQKQAAHSP
;
A
#
# COMPACT_ATOMS: atom_id res chain seq x y z
N MET A 1 -47.73 -12.85 -14.30
CA MET A 1 -46.67 -12.53 -13.33
C MET A 1 -45.34 -12.45 -14.07
N GLY A 2 -44.69 -11.30 -14.08
CA GLY A 2 -43.39 -11.11 -14.73
C GLY A 2 -43.00 -9.63 -14.71
N ARG A 3 -42.20 -9.23 -13.72
CA ARG A 3 -41.72 -7.85 -13.55
C ARG A 3 -40.69 -7.54 -14.64
N SER A 4 -40.94 -6.50 -15.42
CA SER A 4 -40.04 -5.94 -16.42
C SER A 4 -38.88 -5.21 -15.73
N ALA A 5 -37.65 -5.67 -15.93
CA ALA A 5 -36.45 -4.93 -15.52
C ALA A 5 -36.06 -3.95 -16.62
N GLN A 6 -36.39 -2.67 -16.44
CA GLN A 6 -35.90 -1.57 -17.29
C GLN A 6 -34.46 -1.22 -16.86
N CYS A 7 -33.49 -1.45 -17.74
CA CYS A 7 -32.22 -0.73 -17.68
C CYS A 7 -32.42 0.65 -18.32
N LEU A 8 -32.94 1.59 -17.52
CA LEU A 8 -33.05 2.99 -17.89
C LEU A 8 -31.64 3.59 -18.01
N GLY A 9 -31.33 4.07 -19.21
CA GLY A 9 -30.22 4.99 -19.43
C GLY A 9 -30.41 6.24 -18.56
N TYR A 10 -29.32 6.73 -17.99
CA TYR A 10 -29.28 8.00 -17.27
C TYR A 10 -29.46 9.14 -18.28
N GLN A 11 -30.72 9.45 -18.59
CA GLN A 11 -31.10 10.61 -19.38
C GLN A 11 -31.30 11.76 -18.38
N SER A 12 -30.37 12.70 -18.36
CA SER A 12 -30.52 13.96 -17.63
C SER A 12 -31.76 14.68 -18.16
N ARG A 13 -32.86 14.61 -17.40
CA ARG A 13 -34.02 15.46 -17.57
C ARG A 13 -34.07 16.39 -16.37
N ALA A 14 -33.53 17.59 -16.58
CA ALA A 14 -33.92 18.74 -15.80
C ALA A 14 -35.45 18.90 -15.94
N ASN A 15 -36.18 18.80 -14.83
CA ASN A 15 -37.51 19.35 -14.75
C ASN A 15 -37.73 19.94 -13.36
N SER A 16 -37.57 21.26 -13.35
CA SER A 16 -38.19 22.29 -12.53
C SER A 16 -39.28 21.86 -11.54
N GLY A 17 -39.11 22.33 -10.30
CA GLY A 17 -40.20 22.55 -9.37
C GLY A 17 -39.81 22.25 -7.93
N TYR A 18 -39.00 23.11 -7.31
CA TYR A 18 -39.12 23.62 -5.93
C TYR A 18 -37.89 24.50 -5.64
N GLY A 19 -38.14 25.78 -5.29
CA GLY A 19 -37.18 26.63 -4.60
C GLY A 19 -36.16 27.39 -5.46
N ALA A 20 -36.64 28.35 -6.26
CA ALA A 20 -35.81 29.45 -6.72
C ALA A 20 -35.44 30.34 -5.52
N GLY A 21 -34.15 30.61 -5.35
CA GLY A 21 -33.62 31.57 -4.36
C GLY A 21 -32.38 30.99 -3.68
N TYR A 22 -31.27 31.73 -3.71
CA TYR A 22 -29.98 31.43 -3.06
C TYR A 22 -28.95 30.57 -3.80
N LEU A 23 -28.78 30.76 -5.12
CA LEU A 23 -27.50 30.40 -5.77
C LEU A 23 -27.09 31.44 -6.84
N ALA A 24 -27.23 32.71 -6.51
CA ALA A 24 -26.60 33.80 -7.24
C ALA A 24 -25.62 34.50 -6.29
N ASN A 25 -24.45 33.88 -6.08
CA ASN A 25 -23.18 34.52 -5.65
C ASN A 25 -22.24 33.45 -5.06
N LEU A 26 -21.51 32.74 -5.91
CA LEU A 26 -20.22 32.15 -5.54
C LEU A 26 -19.25 32.30 -6.73
N PRO A 27 -18.04 32.84 -6.52
CA PRO A 27 -17.12 33.20 -7.58
C PRO A 27 -16.47 31.97 -8.23
N ALA A 28 -16.28 32.08 -9.54
CA ALA A 28 -15.66 31.10 -10.41
C ALA A 28 -14.15 30.99 -10.16
N HIS A 29 -13.69 30.09 -9.28
CA HIS A 29 -12.32 29.59 -9.29
C HIS A 29 -12.25 28.29 -8.49
N SER A 30 -12.32 27.13 -9.17
CA SER A 30 -11.75 25.81 -8.81
C SER A 30 -12.53 24.62 -9.41
N VAL A 31 -12.84 24.66 -10.70
CA VAL A 31 -13.22 23.45 -11.45
C VAL A 31 -11.95 22.88 -12.08
N GLY A 32 -11.27 22.01 -11.33
CA GLY A 32 -10.18 21.19 -11.84
C GLY A 32 -10.72 20.14 -12.81
N TYR A 33 -10.19 20.18 -14.04
CA TYR A 33 -10.50 19.32 -15.17
C TYR A 33 -10.47 17.82 -14.79
N ILE A 34 -11.59 17.12 -14.99
CA ILE A 34 -11.60 15.65 -15.13
C ILE A 34 -11.52 15.39 -16.64
N GLU A 35 -10.39 14.84 -17.06
CA GLU A 35 -10.08 14.52 -18.44
C GLU A 35 -11.00 13.38 -18.95
N HIS A 36 -12.00 13.75 -19.75
CA HIS A 36 -12.84 12.84 -20.50
C HIS A 36 -12.05 12.24 -21.68
N ARG A 37 -11.30 11.17 -21.44
CA ARG A 37 -10.83 10.28 -22.52
C ARG A 37 -10.81 8.86 -21.97
N TYR A 38 -11.29 7.90 -22.76
CA TYR A 38 -11.49 6.47 -22.43
C TYR A 38 -12.82 6.08 -21.74
N LEU A 39 -13.96 6.46 -22.34
CA LEU A 39 -15.19 5.66 -22.23
C LEU A 39 -15.48 5.05 -23.61
N GLU A 40 -14.99 3.84 -23.86
CA GLU A 40 -15.41 3.07 -25.03
C GLU A 40 -16.90 2.68 -24.94
N PRO A 41 -17.62 2.58 -26.07
CA PRO A 41 -19.01 2.17 -26.08
C PRO A 41 -19.15 0.71 -25.61
N ARG A 42 -20.02 0.50 -24.61
CA ARG A 42 -20.36 -0.79 -24.00
C ARG A 42 -20.73 -1.83 -25.07
N ARG A 43 -19.85 -2.80 -25.37
CA ARG A 43 -20.20 -3.97 -26.18
C ARG A 43 -20.96 -4.98 -25.31
N CYS A 44 -22.17 -5.38 -25.74
CA CYS A 44 -22.83 -6.54 -25.17
C CYS A 44 -22.08 -7.82 -25.53
N VAL A 45 -21.69 -8.59 -24.53
CA VAL A 45 -21.18 -9.96 -24.69
C VAL A 45 -22.28 -10.91 -24.20
N GLY A 46 -23.07 -11.48 -25.12
CA GLY A 46 -24.17 -12.38 -24.79
C GLY A 46 -25.11 -12.67 -25.97
N ARG A 47 -25.93 -13.72 -25.83
CA ARG A 47 -26.91 -14.15 -26.86
C ARG A 47 -27.97 -13.06 -27.02
N ARG A 48 -28.10 -12.51 -28.23
CA ARG A 48 -29.22 -11.61 -28.58
C ARG A 48 -30.49 -12.45 -28.70
N ASP A 49 -31.58 -11.98 -28.12
CA ASP A 49 -32.90 -12.48 -28.48
C ASP A 49 -33.21 -12.12 -29.95
N THR A 50 -34.14 -12.84 -30.57
CA THR A 50 -34.72 -12.65 -31.90
C THR A 50 -35.19 -11.21 -32.21
N ARG A 51 -35.34 -10.35 -31.18
CA ARG A 51 -35.64 -8.91 -31.31
C ARG A 51 -34.45 -7.97 -31.04
N GLY A 52 -33.25 -8.51 -30.86
CA GLY A 52 -32.01 -7.72 -30.71
C GLY A 52 -31.71 -7.18 -29.31
N HIS A 53 -32.49 -7.54 -28.28
CA HIS A 53 -32.26 -7.09 -26.90
C HIS A 53 -31.19 -7.92 -26.18
N CYS A 54 -30.30 -7.26 -25.43
CA CYS A 54 -29.30 -7.92 -24.56
C CYS A 54 -29.95 -8.34 -23.24
N VAL A 55 -29.89 -9.65 -22.92
CA VAL A 55 -30.66 -10.24 -21.81
C VAL A 55 -29.85 -10.43 -20.52
N GLU A 56 -28.52 -10.22 -20.50
CA GLU A 56 -27.71 -10.43 -19.30
C GLU A 56 -26.81 -9.23 -18.91
N ARG A 57 -26.53 -9.17 -17.59
CA ARG A 57 -25.88 -8.12 -16.81
C ARG A 57 -24.84 -7.31 -17.61
N CYS A 58 -25.02 -5.98 -17.62
CA CYS A 58 -23.95 -5.03 -17.94
C CYS A 58 -22.87 -5.09 -16.84
N GLY A 59 -21.96 -6.06 -16.95
CA GLY A 59 -20.68 -6.01 -16.25
C GLY A 59 -19.76 -5.01 -16.93
N VAL A 60 -19.16 -4.09 -16.16
CA VAL A 60 -17.98 -3.37 -16.62
C VAL A 60 -16.85 -4.40 -16.63
N VAL A 61 -16.53 -4.92 -17.80
CA VAL A 61 -15.32 -5.73 -18.01
C VAL A 61 -14.17 -4.74 -17.97
N TYR A 62 -13.52 -4.61 -16.81
CA TYR A 62 -12.21 -3.97 -16.76
C TYR A 62 -11.26 -4.88 -17.53
N PRO A 63 -10.60 -4.39 -18.60
CA PRO A 63 -9.53 -5.17 -19.21
C PRO A 63 -8.48 -5.42 -18.11
N ALA A 64 -8.13 -6.69 -17.92
CA ALA A 64 -6.97 -7.05 -17.13
C ALA A 64 -5.75 -6.46 -17.85
N ALA A 65 -5.37 -5.25 -17.46
CA ALA A 65 -4.17 -4.62 -17.97
C ALA A 65 -3.01 -5.56 -17.61
N SER A 66 -2.33 -6.09 -18.63
CA SER A 66 -0.99 -6.62 -18.47
C SER A 66 -0.17 -5.50 -17.80
N LYS A 67 0.07 -5.63 -16.49
CA LYS A 67 0.61 -4.54 -15.67
C LYS A 67 2.03 -4.14 -16.07
N TYR A 68 2.73 -4.98 -16.84
CA TYR A 68 4.08 -4.74 -17.30
C TYR A 68 4.23 -5.24 -18.74
N GLY A 69 4.50 -4.32 -19.68
CA GLY A 69 4.89 -4.69 -21.03
C GLY A 69 6.19 -5.50 -21.00
N GLY A 70 6.41 -6.39 -21.99
CA GLY A 70 7.60 -7.24 -22.04
C GLY A 70 8.92 -6.49 -21.86
N LEU A 71 9.01 -5.25 -22.36
CA LEU A 71 10.16 -4.35 -22.18
C LEU A 71 10.52 -4.11 -20.70
N MET A 72 9.53 -3.92 -19.84
CA MET A 72 9.74 -3.62 -18.43
C MET A 72 10.23 -4.86 -17.65
N LEU A 73 9.89 -6.06 -18.13
CA LEU A 73 10.44 -7.30 -17.62
C LEU A 73 11.91 -7.49 -18.01
N TRP A 74 12.26 -7.20 -19.26
CA TRP A 74 13.64 -7.26 -19.75
C TRP A 74 14.56 -6.26 -19.04
N LEU A 75 14.09 -5.04 -18.81
CA LEU A 75 14.86 -4.04 -18.06
C LEU A 75 15.14 -4.49 -16.62
N GLY A 76 14.16 -5.10 -15.95
CA GLY A 76 14.33 -5.65 -14.61
C GLY A 76 15.32 -6.82 -14.59
N ALA A 77 15.22 -7.75 -15.55
CA ALA A 77 16.17 -8.85 -15.69
C ALA A 77 17.61 -8.35 -15.96
N PHE A 78 17.77 -7.38 -16.85
CA PHE A 78 19.06 -6.75 -17.12
C PHE A 78 19.65 -6.10 -15.86
N PHE A 79 18.83 -5.34 -15.11
CA PHE A 79 19.24 -4.77 -13.83
C PHE A 79 19.74 -5.85 -12.87
N LEU A 80 19.03 -6.98 -12.72
CA LEU A 80 19.44 -8.06 -11.82
C LEU A 80 20.78 -8.69 -12.22
N VAL A 81 21.05 -8.85 -13.52
CA VAL A 81 22.31 -9.37 -14.03
C VAL A 81 23.45 -8.41 -13.74
N VAL A 82 23.29 -7.12 -14.06
CA VAL A 82 24.30 -6.09 -13.82
C VAL A 82 24.58 -5.92 -12.32
N TRP A 83 23.52 -5.82 -11.51
CA TRP A 83 23.63 -5.70 -10.07
C TRP A 83 24.27 -6.95 -9.44
N GLY A 84 23.84 -8.15 -9.84
CA GLY A 84 24.42 -9.41 -9.37
C GLY A 84 25.90 -9.52 -9.70
N GLY A 85 26.29 -9.13 -10.92
CA GLY A 85 27.68 -9.03 -11.34
C GLY A 85 28.50 -8.05 -10.49
N ALA A 86 27.96 -6.86 -10.20
CA ALA A 86 28.60 -5.87 -9.34
C ALA A 86 28.77 -6.38 -7.89
N VAL A 87 27.74 -7.00 -7.31
CA VAL A 87 27.80 -7.59 -5.97
C VAL A 87 28.83 -8.71 -5.90
N TRP A 88 28.86 -9.58 -6.92
CA TRP A 88 29.83 -10.67 -7.02
C TRP A 88 31.26 -10.14 -7.15
N PHE A 89 31.48 -9.14 -8.01
CA PHE A 89 32.77 -8.44 -8.14
C PHE A 89 33.22 -7.86 -6.80
N LEU A 90 32.37 -7.07 -6.12
CA LEU A 90 32.71 -6.47 -4.82
C LEU A 90 33.01 -7.52 -3.75
N ARG A 91 32.32 -8.66 -3.79
CA ARG A 91 32.56 -9.80 -2.89
C ARG A 91 33.90 -10.49 -3.18
N PHE A 92 34.31 -10.56 -4.45
CA PHE A 92 35.57 -11.15 -4.88
C PHE A 92 36.76 -10.29 -4.47
N TYR A 93 36.71 -8.97 -4.73
CA TYR A 93 37.75 -8.01 -4.35
C TYR A 93 37.75 -7.64 -2.85
N ARG A 94 36.92 -8.31 -2.03
CA ARG A 94 36.83 -8.14 -0.57
C ARG A 94 36.56 -6.69 -0.12
N VAL A 95 35.87 -5.90 -0.94
CA VAL A 95 35.47 -4.53 -0.59
C VAL A 95 34.16 -4.59 0.22
N TRP A 96 34.28 -4.95 1.50
CA TRP A 96 33.15 -5.32 2.37
C TRP A 96 32.08 -4.24 2.53
N LEU A 97 32.49 -2.97 2.66
CA LEU A 97 31.56 -1.86 2.87
C LEU A 97 30.67 -1.63 1.62
N LEU A 98 31.29 -1.54 0.44
CA LEU A 98 30.56 -1.35 -0.81
C LEU A 98 29.73 -2.59 -1.16
N TYR A 99 30.25 -3.79 -0.92
CA TYR A 99 29.49 -5.03 -1.06
C TYR A 99 28.19 -4.99 -0.25
N TYR A 100 28.26 -4.58 1.02
CA TYR A 100 27.09 -4.48 1.88
C TYR A 100 26.10 -3.44 1.37
N LEU A 101 26.57 -2.22 1.10
CA LEU A 101 25.71 -1.11 0.67
C LEU A 101 25.00 -1.40 -0.67
N VAL A 102 25.77 -1.79 -1.69
CA VAL A 102 25.24 -2.09 -3.04
C VAL A 102 24.36 -3.34 -3.01
N GLY A 103 24.73 -4.32 -2.19
CA GLY A 103 23.92 -5.52 -1.95
C GLY A 103 22.55 -5.18 -1.38
N VAL A 104 22.50 -4.43 -0.27
CA VAL A 104 21.24 -4.05 0.39
C VAL A 104 20.35 -3.20 -0.52
N VAL A 105 20.91 -2.15 -1.15
CA VAL A 105 20.14 -1.23 -1.98
C VAL A 105 19.58 -1.94 -3.20
N GLY A 106 20.42 -2.66 -3.95
CA GLY A 106 19.95 -3.33 -5.16
C GLY A 106 19.01 -4.50 -4.88
N MET A 107 19.19 -5.21 -3.77
CA MET A 107 18.23 -6.24 -3.32
C MET A 107 16.88 -5.63 -2.95
N ALA A 108 16.85 -4.46 -2.31
CA ALA A 108 15.59 -3.79 -1.98
C ALA A 108 14.82 -3.41 -3.24
N TYR A 109 15.50 -2.84 -4.25
CA TYR A 109 14.89 -2.56 -5.55
C TYR A 109 14.43 -3.83 -6.29
N ALA A 110 15.26 -4.88 -6.28
CA ALA A 110 14.92 -6.17 -6.85
C ALA A 110 13.65 -6.75 -6.21
N LEU A 111 13.56 -6.74 -4.88
CA LEU A 111 12.39 -7.21 -4.14
C LEU A 111 11.15 -6.39 -4.44
N VAL A 112 11.25 -5.05 -4.51
CA VAL A 112 10.11 -4.19 -4.88
C VAL A 112 9.64 -4.49 -6.30
N TRP A 113 10.57 -4.61 -7.24
CA TRP A 113 10.26 -4.94 -8.63
C TRP A 113 9.61 -6.32 -8.75
N VAL A 114 10.13 -7.34 -8.08
CA VAL A 114 9.55 -8.68 -8.07
C VAL A 114 8.19 -8.72 -7.37
N ALA A 115 8.06 -8.07 -6.21
CA ALA A 115 6.84 -8.06 -5.41
C ALA A 115 5.67 -7.35 -6.10
N ARG A 116 5.95 -6.25 -6.81
CA ARG A 116 4.93 -5.48 -7.56
C ARG A 116 4.75 -5.98 -8.99
N GLY A 117 5.84 -6.45 -9.58
CA GLY A 117 5.98 -6.86 -10.98
C GLY A 117 5.39 -8.22 -11.28
N VAL A 118 5.84 -9.20 -10.50
CA VAL A 118 5.67 -10.62 -10.81
C VAL A 118 4.61 -11.24 -9.90
N PHE A 119 4.63 -10.92 -8.61
CA PHE A 119 3.81 -11.60 -7.60
C PHE A 119 2.59 -10.83 -7.11
N ASP A 120 2.39 -9.58 -7.55
CA ASP A 120 1.26 -8.72 -7.13
C ASP A 120 1.02 -8.76 -5.59
N ILE A 121 2.10 -8.61 -4.82
CA ILE A 121 2.06 -8.67 -3.34
C ILE A 121 1.47 -7.39 -2.75
N GLU A 122 1.64 -6.24 -3.43
CA GLU A 122 1.19 -4.93 -2.95
C GLU A 122 -0.33 -4.90 -2.61
N PRO A 123 -1.26 -5.33 -3.49
CA PRO A 123 -2.68 -5.41 -3.16
C PRO A 123 -2.98 -6.31 -1.97
N SER A 124 -2.34 -7.49 -1.90
CA SER A 124 -2.56 -8.46 -0.83
C SER A 124 -2.14 -7.91 0.53
N LEU A 125 -1.00 -7.20 0.58
CA LEU A 125 -0.47 -6.58 1.79
C LEU A 125 -1.29 -5.35 2.22
N ALA A 126 -1.76 -4.56 1.27
CA ALA A 126 -2.67 -3.45 1.53
C ALA A 126 -4.02 -3.96 2.08
N TYR A 127 -4.57 -5.01 1.47
CA TYR A 127 -5.81 -5.63 1.92
C TYR A 127 -5.68 -6.22 3.33
N SER A 128 -4.61 -6.98 3.61
CA SER A 128 -4.41 -7.58 4.93
C SER A 128 -4.34 -6.52 6.02
N THR A 129 -3.55 -5.46 5.80
CA THR A 129 -3.42 -4.36 6.76
C THR A 129 -4.76 -3.66 6.99
N ALA A 130 -5.48 -3.34 5.92
CA ALA A 130 -6.74 -2.62 6.04
C ALA A 130 -7.87 -3.44 6.63
N TRP A 131 -7.93 -4.74 6.32
CA TRP A 131 -8.89 -5.66 6.94
C TRP A 131 -8.65 -5.76 8.45
N THR A 132 -7.39 -5.85 8.88
CA THR A 132 -7.05 -5.82 10.31
C THR A 132 -7.43 -4.50 10.97
N VAL A 133 -7.11 -3.36 10.33
CA VAL A 133 -7.49 -2.02 10.84
C VAL A 133 -9.01 -1.89 10.92
N HIS A 134 -9.76 -2.33 9.91
CA HIS A 134 -11.21 -2.32 9.90
C HIS A 134 -11.79 -3.17 11.04
N SER A 135 -11.26 -4.37 11.25
CA SER A 135 -11.71 -5.28 12.31
C SER A 135 -11.50 -4.66 13.70
N ILE A 136 -10.33 -4.08 13.94
CA ILE A 136 -9.99 -3.44 15.22
C ILE A 136 -10.84 -2.16 15.43
N THR A 137 -10.99 -1.33 14.40
CA THR A 137 -11.76 -0.08 14.51
C THR A 137 -13.25 -0.33 14.72
N ASN A 138 -13.81 -1.35 14.06
CA ASN A 138 -15.20 -1.76 14.25
C ASN A 138 -15.42 -2.32 15.67
N TYR A 139 -14.44 -3.03 16.22
CA TYR A 139 -14.47 -3.48 17.62
C TYR A 139 -14.46 -2.31 18.62
N ILE A 140 -13.74 -1.23 18.32
CA ILE A 140 -13.69 0.00 19.13
C ILE A 140 -14.94 0.89 18.91
N GLY A 141 -15.85 0.51 17.99
CA GLY A 141 -17.07 1.25 17.69
C GLY A 141 -16.88 2.40 16.70
N ILE A 142 -15.77 2.44 15.96
CA ILE A 142 -15.54 3.39 14.87
C ILE A 142 -16.00 2.74 13.55
N PRO A 143 -17.10 3.20 12.94
CA PRO A 143 -17.60 2.61 11.70
C PRO A 143 -16.66 2.95 10.55
N THR A 144 -15.94 1.93 10.06
CA THR A 144 -15.12 2.03 8.85
C THR A 144 -15.68 1.13 7.76
N ARG A 145 -15.45 1.48 6.49
CA ARG A 145 -15.80 0.61 5.34
C ARG A 145 -14.61 0.49 4.40
N ILE A 146 -14.40 -0.71 3.88
CA ILE A 146 -13.37 -1.01 2.89
C ILE A 146 -14.03 -1.05 1.51
N PHE A 147 -13.49 -0.29 0.56
CA PHE A 147 -13.85 -0.42 -0.86
C PHE A 147 -12.65 -0.95 -1.64
N GLU A 148 -12.84 -2.13 -2.24
CA GLU A 148 -11.88 -2.73 -3.16
C GLU A 148 -12.04 -2.12 -4.56
N ARG A 149 -10.91 -1.81 -5.23
CA ARG A 149 -10.86 -1.41 -6.64
C ARG A 149 -11.69 -0.16 -7.00
N ALA A 150 -11.58 0.92 -6.22
CA ALA A 150 -12.00 2.23 -6.72
C ALA A 150 -11.01 2.73 -7.79
N PRO A 151 -11.46 3.46 -8.82
CA PRO A 151 -10.59 3.87 -9.93
C PRO A 151 -9.39 4.68 -9.40
N ASP A 152 -8.19 4.27 -9.79
CA ASP A 152 -6.90 4.88 -9.46
C ASP A 152 -6.41 4.77 -7.99
N VAL A 153 -7.10 3.96 -7.16
CA VAL A 153 -6.74 3.75 -5.75
C VAL A 153 -6.83 2.26 -5.34
N LEU A 154 -5.77 1.71 -4.75
CA LEU A 154 -5.65 0.28 -4.46
C LEU A 154 -6.66 -0.19 -3.40
N LEU A 155 -6.87 0.62 -2.36
CA LEU A 155 -7.87 0.40 -1.33
C LEU A 155 -8.26 1.71 -0.68
N VAL A 156 -9.56 1.88 -0.41
CA VAL A 156 -10.08 3.07 0.26
C VAL A 156 -10.74 2.69 1.58
N LEU A 157 -10.19 3.22 2.67
CA LEU A 157 -10.82 3.14 3.98
C LEU A 157 -11.65 4.40 4.19
N VAL A 158 -12.96 4.21 4.34
CA VAL A 158 -13.90 5.32 4.63
C VAL A 158 -14.07 5.42 6.12
N VAL A 159 -13.65 6.57 6.66
CA VAL A 159 -13.88 6.91 8.06
C VAL A 159 -15.09 7.84 8.11
N VAL A 160 -16.16 7.40 8.77
CA VAL A 160 -17.31 8.27 9.04
C VAL A 160 -16.97 9.15 10.23
N GLN A 161 -17.15 10.46 10.06
CA GLN A 161 -16.77 11.48 11.02
C GLN A 161 -18.02 12.25 11.46
N ARG A 162 -18.15 12.49 12.76
CA ARG A 162 -19.07 13.50 13.31
C ARG A 162 -18.26 14.72 13.69
N VAL A 163 -18.31 15.77 12.86
CA VAL A 163 -17.72 17.08 13.20
C VAL A 163 -18.87 18.07 13.30
N GLY A 164 -19.28 18.39 14.53
CA GLY A 164 -20.49 19.18 14.78
C GLY A 164 -21.78 18.42 14.43
N GLU A 165 -22.74 19.09 13.79
CA GLU A 165 -24.04 18.51 13.39
C GLU A 165 -24.02 17.80 12.01
N THR A 166 -22.92 17.91 11.26
CA THR A 166 -22.81 17.33 9.91
C THR A 166 -22.04 16.01 9.89
N MET A 167 -22.63 15.00 9.24
CA MET A 167 -21.99 13.70 8.97
C MET A 167 -21.05 13.83 7.77
N GLY A 168 -19.75 13.63 7.99
CA GLY A 168 -18.72 13.64 6.96
C GLY A 168 -18.14 12.25 6.70
N TRP A 169 -17.58 12.05 5.50
CA TRP A 169 -16.78 10.87 5.18
C TRP A 169 -15.45 11.28 4.58
N THR A 170 -14.38 10.57 4.97
CA THR A 170 -13.03 10.78 4.43
C THR A 170 -12.50 9.49 3.82
N MET A 171 -11.93 9.60 2.62
CA MET A 171 -11.33 8.50 1.87
C MET A 171 -9.82 8.47 2.11
N LEU A 172 -9.31 7.41 2.73
CA LEU A 172 -7.88 7.18 2.88
C LEU A 172 -7.39 6.20 1.80
N LYS A 173 -6.56 6.68 0.86
CA LYS A 173 -5.91 5.86 -0.17
C LYS A 173 -4.76 5.08 0.46
N ILE A 174 -4.79 3.75 0.38
CA ILE A 174 -3.67 2.90 0.78
C ILE A 174 -2.88 2.53 -0.48
N GLY A 175 -1.70 3.12 -0.67
CA GLY A 175 -0.73 2.78 -1.72
C GLY A 175 0.52 2.08 -1.17
N VAL A 176 1.56 2.02 -1.99
CA VAL A 176 2.84 1.32 -1.71
C VAL A 176 3.55 1.78 -0.43
N GLU A 177 3.46 3.07 -0.08
CA GLU A 177 4.07 3.60 1.15
C GLU A 177 3.29 3.19 2.40
N SER A 178 1.96 3.13 2.29
CA SER A 178 1.06 2.81 3.40
C SER A 178 0.83 1.31 3.60
N SER A 179 1.14 0.47 2.60
CA SER A 179 1.06 -0.98 2.71
C SER A 179 2.22 -1.59 3.50
N GLY A 180 3.30 -0.82 3.72
CA GLY A 180 4.51 -1.28 4.39
C GLY A 180 5.46 -2.08 3.50
N LEU A 181 5.19 -2.14 2.18
CA LEU A 181 5.98 -2.96 1.26
C LEU A 181 7.44 -2.49 1.17
N LEU A 182 7.67 -1.18 1.06
CA LEU A 182 9.01 -0.62 0.93
C LEU A 182 9.87 -0.95 2.16
N GLU A 183 9.29 -0.80 3.34
CA GLU A 183 9.97 -1.05 4.61
C GLU A 183 10.30 -2.53 4.80
N LEU A 184 9.39 -3.43 4.42
CA LEU A 184 9.65 -4.87 4.40
C LEU A 184 10.81 -5.21 3.45
N CYS A 185 10.80 -4.69 2.22
CA CYS A 185 11.88 -4.95 1.26
C CYS A 185 13.23 -4.44 1.77
N VAL A 186 13.27 -3.26 2.38
CA VAL A 186 14.50 -2.70 2.97
C VAL A 186 14.98 -3.55 4.15
N LEU A 187 14.08 -3.93 5.07
CA LEU A 187 14.42 -4.77 6.23
C LEU A 187 14.99 -6.13 5.80
N VAL A 188 14.30 -6.81 4.88
CA VAL A 188 14.74 -8.11 4.34
C VAL A 188 16.13 -7.97 3.74
N SER A 189 16.35 -6.94 2.92
CA SER A 189 17.64 -6.71 2.26
C SER A 189 18.77 -6.44 3.25
N LEU A 190 18.50 -5.61 4.26
CA LEU A 190 19.46 -5.25 5.31
C LEU A 190 19.94 -6.48 6.10
N VAL A 191 19.00 -7.34 6.49
CA VAL A 191 19.29 -8.57 7.25
C VAL A 191 19.95 -9.63 6.37
N TRP A 192 19.55 -9.74 5.10
CA TRP A 192 20.08 -10.74 4.19
C TRP A 192 21.59 -10.56 3.94
N PHE A 193 22.01 -9.32 3.71
CA PHE A 193 23.41 -8.97 3.47
C PHE A 193 24.23 -8.77 4.76
N TYR A 194 23.62 -8.88 5.95
CA TYR A 194 24.29 -8.60 7.21
C TYR A 194 25.54 -9.49 7.41
N PRO A 195 26.75 -8.92 7.46
CA PRO A 195 27.97 -9.69 7.62
C PRO A 195 28.08 -10.22 9.06
N GLY A 196 28.35 -11.51 9.22
CA GLY A 196 28.64 -12.11 10.52
C GLY A 196 27.51 -12.92 11.16
N TRP A 197 26.32 -13.01 10.55
CA TRP A 197 25.27 -13.92 11.03
C TRP A 197 25.20 -15.21 10.21
N SER A 198 24.90 -16.32 10.89
CA SER A 198 24.57 -17.60 10.25
C SER A 198 23.25 -17.52 9.48
N LEU A 199 23.07 -18.37 8.47
CA LEU A 199 21.87 -18.35 7.63
C LEU A 199 20.59 -18.53 8.46
N SER A 200 20.59 -19.45 9.43
CA SER A 200 19.44 -19.69 10.31
C SER A 200 19.06 -18.45 11.12
N ARG A 201 20.05 -17.71 11.64
CA ARG A 201 19.81 -16.46 12.38
C ARG A 201 19.25 -15.38 11.47
N ARG A 202 19.74 -15.28 10.23
CA ARG A 202 19.22 -14.33 9.23
C ARG A 202 17.76 -14.64 8.90
N VAL A 203 17.44 -15.88 8.58
CA VAL A 203 16.06 -16.29 8.25
C VAL A 203 15.11 -16.04 9.43
N GLY A 204 15.48 -16.44 10.65
CA GLY A 204 14.66 -16.16 11.84
C GLY A 204 14.43 -14.66 12.07
N SER A 205 15.48 -13.84 11.87
CA SER A 205 15.39 -12.39 12.02
C SER A 205 14.55 -11.74 10.92
N VAL A 206 14.61 -12.24 9.68
CA VAL A 206 13.75 -11.79 8.59
C VAL A 206 12.29 -12.10 8.91
N VAL A 207 11.96 -13.33 9.32
CA VAL A 207 10.59 -13.72 9.64
C VAL A 207 10.02 -12.85 10.77
N PHE A 208 10.77 -12.70 11.86
CA PHE A 208 10.36 -11.85 12.97
C PHE A 208 10.22 -10.38 12.54
N GLY A 209 11.19 -9.85 11.79
CA GLY A 209 11.17 -8.47 11.34
C GLY A 209 10.04 -8.16 10.35
N VAL A 210 9.72 -9.10 9.46
CA VAL A 210 8.58 -8.99 8.54
C VAL A 210 7.27 -8.93 9.34
N ALA A 211 7.08 -9.85 10.30
CA ALA A 211 5.88 -9.85 11.13
C ALA A 211 5.76 -8.57 11.96
N ALA A 212 6.83 -8.16 12.65
CA ALA A 212 6.83 -6.96 13.48
C ALA A 212 6.64 -5.68 12.66
N SER A 213 7.25 -5.58 11.47
CA SER A 213 7.06 -4.44 10.57
C SER A 213 5.64 -4.37 10.02
N TRP A 214 5.00 -5.52 9.75
CA TRP A 214 3.59 -5.55 9.38
C TRP A 214 2.69 -5.07 10.52
N PHE A 215 2.93 -5.52 11.76
CA PHE A 215 2.20 -5.00 12.94
C PHE A 215 2.43 -3.50 13.13
N ALA A 216 3.66 -3.01 12.93
CA ALA A 216 3.97 -1.60 13.00
C ALA A 216 3.17 -0.77 11.98
N ASN A 217 2.99 -1.32 10.78
CA ASN A 217 2.16 -0.69 9.76
C ASN A 217 0.68 -0.64 10.16
N VAL A 218 0.14 -1.73 10.73
CA VAL A 218 -1.23 -1.77 11.25
C VAL A 218 -1.43 -0.69 12.32
N LEU A 219 -0.51 -0.57 13.27
CA LEU A 219 -0.56 0.46 14.32
C LEU A 219 -0.52 1.88 13.75
N ARG A 220 0.31 2.13 12.72
CA ARG A 220 0.35 3.40 12.00
C ARG A 220 -1.02 3.76 11.41
N LEU A 221 -1.67 2.82 10.72
CA LEU A 221 -2.98 3.07 10.13
C LEU A 221 -4.07 3.25 11.19
N LEU A 222 -4.02 2.49 12.30
CA LEU A 222 -4.94 2.68 13.41
C LEU A 222 -4.85 4.09 13.99
N LEU A 223 -3.64 4.59 14.22
CA LEU A 223 -3.42 5.97 14.68
C LEU A 223 -4.05 6.97 13.71
N ILE A 224 -3.83 6.82 12.41
CA ILE A 224 -4.41 7.71 11.39
C ILE A 224 -5.94 7.68 11.45
N VAL A 225 -6.55 6.50 11.55
CA VAL A 225 -8.03 6.37 11.62
C VAL A 225 -8.60 7.01 12.87
N VAL A 226 -7.96 6.81 14.02
CA VAL A 226 -8.39 7.43 15.29
C VAL A 226 -8.30 8.95 15.21
N LEU A 227 -7.18 9.48 14.70
CA LEU A 227 -7.01 10.93 14.50
C LEU A 227 -8.03 11.51 13.52
N LEU A 228 -8.34 10.80 12.43
CA LEU A 228 -9.39 11.22 11.50
C LEU A 228 -10.76 11.22 12.17
N HIS A 229 -11.08 10.20 12.97
CA HIS A 229 -12.36 10.13 13.65
C HIS A 229 -12.57 11.30 14.64
N THR A 230 -11.51 11.73 15.34
CA THR A 230 -11.60 12.81 16.34
C THR A 230 -11.48 14.22 15.76
N PHE A 231 -10.59 14.44 14.79
CA PHE A 231 -10.29 15.78 14.25
C PHE A 231 -10.94 16.08 12.89
N GLY A 232 -11.60 15.10 12.27
CA GLY A 232 -12.31 15.29 11.01
C GLY A 232 -11.41 15.31 9.77
N LYS A 233 -12.01 15.64 8.62
CA LYS A 233 -11.37 15.59 7.29
C LYS A 233 -10.14 16.49 7.16
N ASN A 234 -10.16 17.66 7.80
CA ASN A 234 -9.07 18.65 7.72
C ASN A 234 -7.76 18.10 8.29
N ALA A 235 -7.83 17.12 9.19
CA ALA A 235 -6.67 16.48 9.78
C ALA A 235 -6.05 15.38 8.89
N LEU A 236 -6.61 15.06 7.72
CA LEU A 236 -6.10 13.97 6.86
C LEU A 236 -4.63 14.16 6.48
N VAL A 237 -4.27 15.37 6.02
CA VAL A 237 -2.89 15.66 5.63
C VAL A 237 -1.97 15.61 6.84
N LEU A 238 -2.39 16.18 7.98
CA LEU A 238 -1.60 16.17 9.19
C LEU A 238 -1.38 14.74 9.73
N ALA A 239 -2.45 13.95 9.81
CA ALA A 239 -2.44 12.60 10.35
C ALA A 239 -1.64 11.65 9.46
N HIS A 240 -1.86 11.68 8.14
CA HIS A 240 -1.24 10.74 7.21
C HIS A 240 0.21 11.11 6.89
N THR A 241 0.49 12.39 6.62
CA THR A 241 1.82 12.82 6.15
C THR A 241 2.80 12.98 7.30
N TYR A 242 2.36 13.47 8.47
CA TYR A 242 3.25 13.77 9.58
C TYR A 242 3.09 12.77 10.73
N ALA A 243 1.92 12.72 11.36
CA ALA A 243 1.75 11.95 12.60
C ALA A 243 2.01 10.46 12.41
N GLY A 244 1.43 9.87 11.35
CA GLY A 244 1.63 8.46 11.01
C GLY A 244 3.08 8.14 10.67
N LYS A 245 3.78 9.03 9.94
CA LYS A 245 5.20 8.81 9.57
C LYS A 245 6.13 8.94 10.77
N ILE A 246 5.92 9.93 11.64
CA ILE A 246 6.70 10.12 12.87
C ILE A 246 6.51 8.93 13.82
N PHE A 247 5.26 8.54 14.06
CA PHE A 247 4.94 7.40 14.92
C PHE A 247 5.59 6.11 14.41
N PHE A 248 5.43 5.84 13.11
CA PHE A 248 6.02 4.68 12.48
C PHE A 248 7.54 4.71 12.49
N PHE A 249 8.16 5.87 12.28
CA PHE A 249 9.62 6.04 12.39
C PHE A 249 10.16 5.60 13.74
N PHE A 250 9.53 6.00 14.85
CA PHE A 250 9.95 5.55 16.19
C PHE A 250 9.78 4.05 16.38
N LEU A 251 8.69 3.48 15.86
CA LEU A 251 8.45 2.04 15.95
C LEU A 251 9.49 1.24 15.15
N THR A 252 9.85 1.75 13.97
CA THR A 252 10.90 1.18 13.12
C THR A 252 12.29 1.31 13.76
N ILE A 253 12.60 2.42 14.44
CA ILE A 253 13.84 2.54 15.24
C ILE A 253 13.89 1.45 16.32
N GLY A 254 12.80 1.29 17.09
CA GLY A 254 12.70 0.25 18.11
C GLY A 254 12.88 -1.15 17.52
N LEU A 255 12.27 -1.41 16.36
CA LEU A 255 12.41 -2.67 15.64
C LEU A 255 13.87 -2.93 15.21
N TYR A 256 14.54 -1.95 14.62
CA TYR A 256 15.94 -2.08 14.22
C TYR A 256 16.87 -2.24 15.41
N TRP A 257 16.58 -1.58 16.53
CA TRP A 257 17.34 -1.76 17.77
C TRP A 257 17.28 -3.22 18.25
N VAL A 258 16.07 -3.80 18.29
CA VAL A 258 15.88 -5.19 18.73
C VAL A 258 16.44 -6.19 17.73
N LEU A 259 16.26 -5.95 16.43
CA LEU A 259 16.70 -6.86 15.38
C LEU A 259 18.22 -6.83 15.19
N VAL A 260 18.82 -5.64 15.08
CA VAL A 260 20.22 -5.49 14.63
C VAL A 260 21.12 -5.14 15.81
N THR A 261 20.81 -4.08 16.54
CA THR A 261 21.74 -3.51 17.53
C THR A 261 21.91 -4.42 18.75
N LEU A 262 20.81 -4.87 19.36
CA LEU A 262 20.84 -5.69 20.56
C LEU A 262 21.59 -7.02 20.34
N PRO A 263 21.36 -7.76 19.24
CA PRO A 263 22.08 -9.01 19.02
C PRO A 263 23.57 -8.80 18.71
N VAL A 264 23.94 -7.69 18.08
CA VAL A 264 25.36 -7.33 17.84
C VAL A 264 26.08 -6.98 19.13
N LEU A 265 25.45 -6.18 20.00
CA LEU A 265 26.00 -5.84 21.32
C LEU A 265 26.21 -7.09 22.18
N ARG A 266 25.27 -8.04 22.14
CA ARG A 266 25.40 -9.33 22.83
C ARG A 266 26.58 -10.13 22.29
N ASP A 267 26.74 -10.21 20.96
CA ASP A 267 27.87 -10.93 20.35
C ASP A 267 29.22 -10.29 20.74
N LEU A 268 29.31 -8.96 20.79
CA LEU A 268 30.51 -8.25 21.23
C LEU A 268 30.81 -8.47 22.72
N SER A 269 29.80 -8.40 23.57
CA SER A 269 29.92 -8.65 25.01
C SER A 269 30.44 -10.06 25.30
N MET A 270 29.94 -11.06 24.58
CA MET A 270 30.40 -12.45 24.73
C MET A 270 31.86 -12.63 24.29
N LYS A 271 32.27 -12.00 23.18
CA LYS A 271 33.67 -12.02 22.72
C LYS A 271 34.62 -11.36 23.71
N GLN A 272 34.22 -10.23 24.31
CA GLN A 272 35.02 -9.57 25.34
C GLN A 272 35.19 -10.47 26.58
N LYS A 273 34.12 -11.13 27.04
CA LYS A 273 34.22 -12.08 28.16
C LYS A 273 35.16 -13.25 27.87
N GLN A 274 35.14 -13.77 26.66
CA GLN A 274 36.05 -14.85 26.23
C GLN A 274 37.51 -14.39 26.18
N ALA A 275 37.77 -13.19 25.64
CA ALA A 275 39.11 -12.62 25.61
C ALA A 275 39.67 -12.34 27.02
N ALA A 276 38.82 -11.96 27.98
CA ALA A 276 39.22 -11.72 29.36
C ALA A 276 39.52 -13.01 30.16
N HIS A 277 39.09 -14.18 29.70
CA HIS A 277 39.32 -15.49 30.36
C HIS A 277 40.32 -16.38 29.60
N SER A 278 40.96 -15.87 28.54
CA SER A 278 42.04 -16.57 27.85
C SER A 278 43.37 -16.16 28.51
N PRO A 279 44.12 -17.10 29.13
CA PRO A 279 45.38 -16.82 29.82
C PRO A 279 46.51 -16.40 28.87
#